data_AF-A0A4V5UZ04-F1
#
_entry.id   AF-A0A4V5UZ04-F1
#
_cell.length_a   1.000
_cell.length_b   1.000
_cell.length_c   1.000
_cell.angle_alpha   90.00
_cell.angle_beta   90.00
_cell.angle_gamma   90.00
#
_symmetry.space_group_name_H-M   'P 1'
#
loop_
_entity.id
_entity.type
_entity.pdbx_description
1 polymer ?
#
loop_
_entity_poly.entity_id
_entity_poly.type
_entity_poly.pdbx_seq_one_letter_code
_entity_poly.pdbx_strand_id
1 'polypeptide(L)'
;MRRTLLSSAAVAFALTAAAPAYAAPAPPAPVKATWKQDRVIDNPKITESSGLYASPLHPGVVWTHNDGAGPATLYAIGPDGSTRATVTVEGAAAVDTEAVGGYVDQRGNALIYLADTGDNDKTRQAGVTLFVFPEPKVLADTTVTAERYPIIYPDGPQDSEAVLVNPTNGNLYFVSKTPTGGAVYGAPASLVPGVANRLERLVAVPHVISDGLIGYDGRMYLRGLNKIRVFSDVTGHVVQTIDAPKQPQGESMALSADGTTLLVGSEGEKSAVFAWQLPKDLVTGPIRKPGPQPDPNAIQQTARAKEPTKLPQLMLGGLTGIAALIGLGALVRRLRR
;
A
#
# COMPACT_ATOMS: atom_id res chain seq x y z
N MET A 1 25.54 11.41 -85.62
CA MET A 1 25.11 10.22 -84.85
C MET A 1 25.70 10.32 -83.44
N ARG A 2 24.89 10.60 -82.42
CA ARG A 2 25.32 10.78 -81.03
C ARG A 2 25.71 9.42 -80.43
N ARG A 3 26.95 9.31 -79.91
CA ARG A 3 27.42 8.14 -79.14
C ARG A 3 27.16 8.40 -77.66
N THR A 4 26.27 7.60 -77.07
CA THR A 4 25.95 7.61 -75.64
C THR A 4 26.95 6.70 -74.90
N LEU A 5 27.74 7.26 -73.98
CA LEU A 5 28.59 6.51 -73.05
C LEU A 5 27.73 6.09 -71.85
N LEU A 6 27.45 4.80 -71.70
CA LEU A 6 26.91 4.24 -70.46
C LEU A 6 28.09 4.00 -69.50
N SER A 7 28.11 4.70 -68.38
CA SER A 7 29.01 4.43 -67.26
C SER A 7 28.30 3.49 -66.28
N SER A 8 28.80 2.26 -66.15
CA SER A 8 28.32 1.27 -65.19
C SER A 8 28.90 1.59 -63.80
N ALA A 9 28.07 2.06 -62.87
CA ALA A 9 28.45 2.18 -61.47
C ALA A 9 28.33 0.81 -60.78
N ALA A 10 29.46 0.23 -60.38
CA ALA A 10 29.48 -0.96 -59.55
C ALA A 10 29.22 -0.56 -58.09
N VAL A 11 28.08 -0.96 -57.53
CA VAL A 11 27.76 -0.80 -56.11
C VAL A 11 28.41 -1.96 -55.35
N ALA A 12 29.41 -1.66 -54.53
CA ALA A 12 30.00 -2.62 -53.61
C ALA A 12 29.08 -2.81 -52.39
N PHE A 13 28.45 -3.98 -52.28
CA PHE A 13 27.75 -4.40 -51.07
C PHE A 13 28.78 -4.80 -50.01
N ALA A 14 28.99 -3.94 -49.01
CA ALA A 14 29.72 -4.31 -47.80
C ALA A 14 28.84 -5.25 -46.97
N LEU A 15 29.18 -6.54 -46.95
CA LEU A 15 28.63 -7.52 -46.02
C LEU A 15 29.13 -7.19 -44.60
N THR A 16 28.34 -6.44 -43.84
CA THR A 16 28.54 -6.33 -42.40
C THR A 16 28.14 -7.65 -41.76
N ALA A 17 29.10 -8.33 -41.12
CA ALA A 17 28.82 -9.52 -40.33
C ALA A 17 27.86 -9.13 -39.19
N ALA A 18 26.64 -9.65 -39.21
CA ALA A 18 25.68 -9.48 -38.13
C ALA A 18 26.28 -10.10 -36.87
N ALA A 19 26.48 -9.28 -35.82
CA ALA A 19 26.84 -9.78 -34.51
C ALA A 19 25.76 -10.79 -34.05
N PRO A 20 26.14 -11.90 -33.39
CA PRO A 20 25.17 -12.86 -32.89
C PRO A 20 24.21 -12.14 -31.94
N ALA A 21 22.92 -12.12 -32.28
CA ALA A 21 21.88 -11.63 -31.40
C ALA A 21 21.94 -12.45 -30.12
N TYR A 22 22.25 -11.80 -29.00
CA TYR A 22 22.24 -12.43 -27.69
C TYR A 22 20.79 -12.78 -27.39
N ALA A 23 20.41 -14.05 -27.60
CA ALA A 23 19.08 -14.53 -27.28
C ALA A 23 18.89 -14.36 -25.76
N ALA A 24 17.87 -13.60 -25.37
CA ALA A 24 17.50 -13.50 -23.97
C ALA A 24 17.26 -14.92 -23.43
N PRO A 25 17.72 -15.24 -22.20
CA PRO A 25 17.48 -16.54 -21.60
C PRO A 25 15.98 -16.85 -21.61
N ALA A 26 15.63 -18.10 -21.94
CA ALA A 26 14.24 -18.54 -21.91
C ALA A 26 13.64 -18.31 -20.51
N PRO A 27 12.39 -17.82 -20.40
CA PRO A 27 11.78 -17.61 -19.11
C PRO A 27 11.71 -18.94 -18.33
N PRO A 28 11.86 -18.92 -17.00
CA PRO A 28 11.79 -20.12 -16.19
C PRO A 28 10.44 -20.81 -16.35
N ALA A 29 10.46 -22.14 -16.36
CA ALA A 29 9.24 -22.92 -16.45
C ALA A 29 8.31 -22.59 -15.26
N PRO A 30 6.98 -22.53 -15.48
CA PRO A 30 6.04 -22.31 -14.39
C PRO A 30 6.18 -23.38 -13.30
N VAL A 31 6.19 -22.95 -12.04
CA VAL A 31 6.12 -23.85 -10.89
C VAL A 31 4.67 -24.21 -10.65
N LYS A 32 4.40 -25.52 -10.60
CA LYS A 32 3.07 -26.05 -10.29
C LYS A 32 2.86 -26.01 -8.78
N ALA A 33 2.09 -25.01 -8.34
CA ALA A 33 1.69 -24.87 -6.95
C ALA A 33 0.68 -25.96 -6.53
N THR A 34 0.76 -26.39 -5.27
CA THR A 34 -0.18 -27.33 -4.64
C THR A 34 -1.17 -26.57 -3.77
N TRP A 35 -2.08 -25.84 -4.42
CA TRP A 35 -3.10 -25.05 -3.75
C TRP A 35 -4.05 -25.94 -2.93
N LYS A 36 -4.33 -25.51 -1.70
CA LYS A 36 -5.35 -26.09 -0.82
C LYS A 36 -6.36 -25.01 -0.48
N GLN A 37 -7.63 -25.36 -0.43
CA GLN A 37 -8.63 -24.44 0.12
C GLN A 37 -8.28 -24.17 1.59
N ASP A 38 -8.11 -22.90 1.95
CA ASP A 38 -7.79 -22.43 3.31
C ASP A 38 -9.08 -22.13 4.08
N ARG A 39 -9.89 -21.23 3.53
CA ARG A 39 -11.19 -20.80 4.09
C ARG A 39 -12.17 -20.44 2.98
N VAL A 40 -13.44 -20.32 3.33
CA VAL A 40 -14.50 -19.80 2.47
C VAL A 40 -15.09 -18.58 3.15
N ILE A 41 -15.13 -17.44 2.47
CA ILE A 41 -15.69 -16.22 3.04
C ILE A 41 -17.21 -16.39 3.16
N ASP A 42 -17.75 -16.42 4.38
CA ASP A 42 -19.17 -16.77 4.60
C ASP A 42 -20.13 -15.58 4.65
N ASN A 43 -19.59 -14.36 4.65
CA ASN A 43 -20.35 -13.14 4.82
C ASN A 43 -21.00 -12.71 3.48
N PRO A 44 -22.34 -12.67 3.41
CA PRO A 44 -23.05 -12.34 2.16
C PRO A 44 -22.87 -10.89 1.71
N LYS A 45 -22.31 -10.02 2.56
CA LYS A 45 -21.95 -8.65 2.17
C LYS A 45 -20.66 -8.58 1.38
N ILE A 46 -19.88 -9.67 1.33
CA ILE A 46 -18.61 -9.73 0.62
C ILE A 46 -18.84 -10.49 -0.68
N THR A 47 -19.13 -9.73 -1.73
CA THR A 47 -19.47 -10.25 -3.06
C THR A 47 -18.33 -10.09 -4.05
N GLU A 48 -17.45 -9.12 -3.81
CA GLU A 48 -16.43 -8.66 -4.74
C GLU A 48 -15.09 -8.53 -4.02
N SER A 49 -14.71 -9.55 -3.23
CA SER A 49 -13.44 -9.54 -2.47
C SER A 49 -12.24 -9.25 -3.38
N SER A 50 -11.69 -8.05 -3.23
CA SER A 50 -10.51 -7.54 -3.95
C SER A 50 -9.44 -7.15 -2.94
N GLY A 51 -8.20 -7.57 -3.19
CA GLY A 51 -7.09 -7.46 -2.22
C GLY A 51 -7.17 -8.35 -0.97
N LEU A 52 -5.99 -8.76 -0.47
CA LEU A 52 -5.84 -9.43 0.83
C LEU A 52 -4.64 -8.88 1.61
N TYR A 53 -4.77 -8.76 2.93
CA TYR A 53 -3.65 -8.45 3.82
C TYR A 53 -3.68 -9.30 5.09
N ALA A 54 -2.62 -10.08 5.34
CA ALA A 54 -2.53 -10.87 6.57
C ALA A 54 -2.26 -9.97 7.77
N SER A 55 -3.09 -10.09 8.81
CA SER A 55 -3.01 -9.27 10.00
C SER A 55 -1.75 -9.58 10.82
N PRO A 56 -0.89 -8.57 11.12
CA PRO A 56 0.19 -8.73 12.09
C PRO A 56 -0.27 -8.66 13.55
N LEU A 57 -1.44 -8.06 13.83
CA LEU A 57 -2.00 -7.99 15.20
C LEU A 57 -2.86 -9.20 15.58
N HIS A 58 -3.48 -9.87 14.60
CA HIS A 58 -4.48 -10.92 14.82
C HIS A 58 -4.09 -12.19 14.05
N PRO A 59 -3.36 -13.12 14.68
CA PRO A 59 -2.92 -14.35 14.02
C PRO A 59 -4.07 -15.12 13.36
N GLY A 60 -3.89 -15.48 12.09
CA GLY A 60 -4.87 -16.23 11.29
C GLY A 60 -5.95 -15.37 10.62
N VAL A 61 -6.01 -14.07 10.90
CA VAL A 61 -6.94 -13.13 10.25
C VAL A 61 -6.33 -12.56 8.97
N VAL A 62 -7.17 -12.42 7.95
CA VAL A 62 -6.86 -11.65 6.74
C VAL A 62 -7.88 -10.54 6.57
N TRP A 63 -7.42 -9.36 6.14
CA TRP A 63 -8.26 -8.23 5.77
C TRP A 63 -8.56 -8.28 4.28
N THR A 64 -9.79 -7.93 3.90
CA THR A 64 -10.23 -7.75 2.50
C THR A 64 -11.29 -6.65 2.43
N HIS A 65 -11.56 -6.12 1.24
CA HIS A 65 -12.68 -5.22 0.95
C HIS A 65 -13.47 -5.73 -0.26
N ASN A 66 -14.63 -5.13 -0.53
CA ASN A 66 -15.24 -5.30 -1.85
C ASN A 66 -14.61 -4.30 -2.83
N ASP A 67 -14.46 -4.72 -4.08
CA ASP A 67 -14.27 -3.85 -5.23
C ASP A 67 -15.47 -2.89 -5.38
N GLY A 68 -15.24 -1.71 -5.95
CA GLY A 68 -16.30 -0.79 -6.33
C GLY A 68 -16.56 0.38 -5.39
N ALA A 69 -17.62 1.10 -5.74
CA ALA A 69 -18.07 2.31 -5.09
C ALA A 69 -18.81 2.03 -3.78
N GLY A 70 -18.63 2.91 -2.79
CA GLY A 70 -19.41 2.87 -1.55
C GLY A 70 -18.66 3.35 -0.33
N PRO A 71 -19.14 3.00 0.88
CA PRO A 71 -18.39 3.25 2.11
C PRO A 71 -17.06 2.48 2.06
N ALA A 72 -15.94 3.18 2.27
CA ALA A 72 -14.63 2.55 2.34
C ALA A 72 -14.58 1.59 3.56
N THR A 73 -14.74 0.30 3.30
CA THR A 73 -15.00 -0.72 4.32
C THR A 73 -14.07 -1.91 4.16
N LEU A 74 -13.53 -2.38 5.28
CA LEU A 74 -12.69 -3.55 5.38
C LEU A 74 -13.33 -4.61 6.28
N TYR A 75 -13.10 -5.87 5.94
CA TYR A 75 -13.60 -7.03 6.66
C TYR A 75 -12.42 -7.87 7.15
N ALA A 76 -12.37 -8.13 8.45
CA ALA A 76 -11.44 -9.09 9.04
C ALA A 76 -12.04 -10.50 8.95
N ILE A 77 -11.43 -11.37 8.14
CA ILE A 77 -11.87 -12.74 7.94
C ILE A 77 -11.03 -13.69 8.78
N GLY A 78 -11.69 -14.43 9.68
CA GLY A 78 -11.07 -15.45 10.52
C GLY A 78 -10.66 -16.69 9.73
N PRO A 79 -9.87 -17.59 10.35
CA PRO A 79 -9.40 -18.83 9.71
C PRO A 79 -10.53 -19.81 9.37
N ASP A 80 -11.69 -19.67 10.00
CA ASP A 80 -12.91 -20.43 9.70
C ASP A 80 -13.76 -19.80 8.59
N GLY A 81 -13.32 -18.67 8.01
CA GLY A 81 -14.05 -17.95 6.97
C GLY A 81 -15.06 -16.91 7.47
N SER A 82 -15.27 -16.85 8.79
CA SER A 82 -16.23 -15.91 9.39
C SER A 82 -15.69 -14.48 9.48
N THR A 83 -16.56 -13.49 9.31
CA THR A 83 -16.20 -12.08 9.54
C THR A 83 -16.13 -11.79 11.04
N ARG A 84 -14.95 -11.37 11.50
CA ARG A 84 -14.65 -11.04 12.91
C ARG A 84 -14.83 -9.55 13.23
N ALA A 85 -14.67 -8.69 12.24
CA ALA A 85 -14.89 -7.25 12.36
C ALA A 85 -15.16 -6.63 10.99
N THR A 86 -15.97 -5.59 11.00
CA THR A 86 -16.17 -4.65 9.88
C THR A 86 -15.62 -3.29 10.29
N VAL A 87 -14.68 -2.75 9.53
CA VAL A 87 -14.05 -1.45 9.79
C VAL A 87 -14.45 -0.50 8.68
N THR A 88 -15.15 0.58 9.02
CA THR A 88 -15.55 1.62 8.05
C THR A 88 -14.72 2.87 8.27
N VAL A 89 -14.19 3.46 7.20
CA VAL A 89 -13.47 4.73 7.27
C VAL A 89 -14.47 5.89 7.35
N GLU A 90 -14.37 6.67 8.42
CA GLU A 90 -15.27 7.79 8.71
C GLU A 90 -15.27 8.83 7.59
N GLY A 91 -16.45 9.14 7.04
CA GLY A 91 -16.60 10.19 6.02
C GLY A 91 -15.88 9.88 4.71
N ALA A 92 -15.59 8.61 4.41
CA ALA A 92 -15.02 8.18 3.14
C ALA A 92 -16.09 7.45 2.31
N ALA A 93 -16.52 8.10 1.24
CA ALA A 93 -17.20 7.44 0.13
C ALA A 93 -16.14 7.19 -0.95
N ALA A 94 -15.69 5.95 -1.06
CA ALA A 94 -14.76 5.55 -2.11
C ALA A 94 -15.48 5.53 -3.45
N VAL A 95 -14.75 5.96 -4.48
CA VAL A 95 -15.23 5.84 -5.86
C VAL A 95 -15.08 4.39 -6.31
N ASP A 96 -13.94 3.77 -6.00
CA ASP A 96 -13.59 2.43 -6.48
C ASP A 96 -12.42 1.85 -5.66
N THR A 97 -12.73 1.03 -4.65
CA THR A 97 -11.71 0.48 -3.74
C THR A 97 -11.10 -0.78 -4.32
N GLU A 98 -9.78 -0.81 -4.55
CA GLU A 98 -9.13 -1.85 -5.36
C GLU A 98 -8.02 -2.60 -4.64
N ALA A 99 -7.44 -2.03 -3.58
CA ALA A 99 -6.35 -2.71 -2.88
C ALA A 99 -6.34 -2.47 -1.38
N VAL A 100 -5.88 -3.49 -0.66
CA VAL A 100 -5.51 -3.40 0.75
C VAL A 100 -4.09 -3.91 0.97
N GLY A 101 -3.35 -3.19 1.80
CA GLY A 101 -2.04 -3.61 2.28
C GLY A 101 -1.79 -3.13 3.70
N GLY A 102 -0.57 -3.31 4.17
CA GLY A 102 -0.18 -2.82 5.48
C GLY A 102 1.31 -2.74 5.70
N TYR A 103 1.68 -2.00 6.74
CA TYR A 103 3.06 -1.80 7.16
C TYR A 103 3.15 -1.82 8.68
N VAL A 104 4.16 -2.48 9.22
CA VAL A 104 4.55 -2.31 10.62
C VAL A 104 5.75 -1.37 10.67
N ASP A 105 5.54 -0.14 11.14
CA ASP A 105 6.58 0.90 11.15
C ASP A 105 7.76 0.53 12.06
N GLN A 106 8.83 1.32 12.03
CA GLN A 106 10.03 1.04 12.84
C GLN A 106 9.78 1.16 14.35
N ARG A 107 8.66 1.77 14.76
CA ARG A 107 8.22 1.88 16.16
C ARG A 107 7.28 0.72 16.55
N GLY A 108 6.94 -0.16 15.60
CA GLY A 108 6.06 -1.28 15.82
C GLY A 108 4.56 -0.96 15.68
N ASN A 109 4.19 0.18 15.06
CA ASN A 109 2.80 0.49 14.78
C ASN A 109 2.34 -0.27 13.53
N ALA A 110 1.31 -1.10 13.67
CA ALA A 110 0.66 -1.76 12.54
C ALA A 110 -0.33 -0.79 11.88
N LEU A 111 -0.14 -0.54 10.59
CA LEU A 111 -0.94 0.35 9.77
C LEU A 111 -1.62 -0.45 8.64
N ILE A 112 -2.88 -0.13 8.36
CA ILE A 112 -3.62 -0.59 7.20
C ILE A 112 -3.63 0.53 6.16
N TYR A 113 -3.50 0.13 4.90
CA TYR A 113 -3.55 0.96 3.71
C TYR A 113 -4.72 0.46 2.87
N LEU A 114 -5.77 1.26 2.73
CA LEU A 114 -6.93 0.97 1.88
C LEU A 114 -6.94 1.93 0.70
N ALA A 115 -6.95 1.41 -0.51
CA ALA A 115 -6.73 2.17 -1.72
C ALA A 115 -8.01 2.29 -2.55
N ASP A 116 -8.52 3.52 -2.65
CA ASP A 116 -9.57 3.90 -3.59
C ASP A 116 -8.88 4.36 -4.88
N THR A 117 -8.54 3.40 -5.74
CA THR A 117 -7.64 3.56 -6.90
C THR A 117 -8.20 3.10 -8.23
N GLY A 118 -9.39 2.50 -8.26
CA GLY A 118 -10.05 2.10 -9.50
C GLY A 118 -10.47 3.33 -10.30
N ASP A 119 -10.29 3.24 -11.62
CA ASP A 119 -10.62 4.29 -12.59
C ASP A 119 -10.64 3.72 -14.01
N ASN A 120 -11.43 2.68 -14.27
CA ASN A 120 -11.42 2.00 -15.58
C ASN A 120 -11.66 2.97 -16.76
N ASP A 121 -12.51 3.99 -16.55
CA ASP A 121 -12.83 5.04 -17.54
C ASP A 121 -11.81 6.19 -17.60
N LYS A 122 -10.78 6.18 -16.73
CA LYS A 122 -9.71 7.18 -16.62
C LYS A 122 -10.20 8.61 -16.45
N THR A 123 -11.20 8.79 -15.59
CA THR A 123 -11.90 10.06 -15.39
C THR A 123 -11.44 10.82 -14.15
N ARG A 124 -10.68 10.20 -13.24
CA ARG A 124 -10.28 10.78 -11.95
C ARG A 124 -9.10 11.74 -12.07
N GLN A 125 -9.29 12.85 -12.78
CA GLN A 125 -8.28 13.89 -13.03
C GLN A 125 -7.70 14.52 -11.75
N ALA A 126 -8.49 14.55 -10.67
CA ALA A 126 -8.05 15.05 -9.37
C ALA A 126 -7.24 14.03 -8.56
N GLY A 127 -7.05 12.81 -9.10
CA GLY A 127 -6.33 11.73 -8.46
C GLY A 127 -7.21 10.68 -7.79
N VAL A 128 -6.51 9.70 -7.25
CA VAL A 128 -7.04 8.60 -6.45
C VAL A 128 -6.68 8.82 -4.98
N THR A 129 -7.26 8.06 -4.05
CA THR A 129 -7.04 8.28 -2.61
C THR A 129 -6.54 7.02 -1.91
N LEU A 130 -5.49 7.18 -1.12
CA LEU A 130 -5.03 6.17 -0.19
C LEU A 130 -5.44 6.56 1.23
N PHE A 131 -6.20 5.70 1.89
CA PHE A 131 -6.58 5.82 3.29
C PHE A 131 -5.61 5.03 4.17
N VAL A 132 -5.04 5.66 5.19
CA VAL A 132 -4.11 5.00 6.11
C VAL A 132 -4.60 5.19 7.54
N PHE A 133 -4.68 4.10 8.29
CA PHE A 133 -5.09 4.13 9.69
C PHE A 133 -4.45 2.98 10.48
N PRO A 134 -4.33 3.08 11.81
CA PRO A 134 -3.83 1.99 12.64
C PRO A 134 -4.75 0.77 12.56
N GLU A 135 -4.18 -0.42 12.42
CA GLU A 135 -4.94 -1.65 12.52
C GLU A 135 -5.65 -1.72 13.90
N PRO A 136 -6.98 -1.99 13.95
CA PRO A 136 -7.68 -2.07 15.22
C PRO A 136 -7.10 -3.15 16.12
N LYS A 137 -6.85 -2.81 17.39
CA LYS A 137 -6.29 -3.75 18.39
C LYS A 137 -7.29 -4.80 18.86
N VAL A 138 -8.58 -4.55 18.66
CA VAL A 138 -9.67 -5.46 19.00
C VAL A 138 -10.50 -5.64 17.74
N LEU A 139 -10.79 -6.89 17.40
CA LEU A 139 -11.72 -7.21 16.31
C LEU A 139 -13.15 -7.01 16.81
N ALA A 140 -13.72 -5.88 16.43
CA ALA A 140 -15.13 -5.56 16.59
C ALA A 140 -15.52 -4.58 15.49
N ASP A 141 -16.80 -4.54 15.14
CA ASP A 141 -17.31 -3.55 14.20
C ASP A 141 -17.02 -2.14 14.71
N THR A 142 -16.40 -1.31 13.88
CA THR A 142 -15.95 0.01 14.29
C THR A 142 -15.82 0.98 13.12
N THR A 143 -15.83 2.26 13.44
CA THR A 143 -15.55 3.35 12.51
C THR A 143 -14.22 3.97 12.89
N VAL A 144 -13.33 4.14 11.91
CA VAL A 144 -11.99 4.71 12.12
C VAL A 144 -11.82 6.02 11.37
N THR A 145 -11.11 6.97 11.98
CA THR A 145 -10.60 8.12 11.24
C THR A 145 -9.30 7.71 10.55
N ALA A 146 -9.22 7.93 9.24
CA ALA A 146 -8.01 7.67 8.45
C ALA A 146 -7.35 8.97 7.99
N GLU A 147 -6.03 8.95 7.93
CA GLU A 147 -5.27 9.90 7.13
C GLU A 147 -5.56 9.64 5.65
N ARG A 148 -5.73 10.71 4.89
CA ARG A 148 -6.07 10.67 3.47
C ARG A 148 -4.91 11.22 2.67
N TYR A 149 -4.45 10.43 1.72
CA TYR A 149 -3.35 10.78 0.84
C TYR A 149 -3.87 10.82 -0.59
N PRO A 150 -4.16 12.02 -1.13
CA PRO A 150 -4.41 12.18 -2.56
C PRO A 150 -3.18 11.76 -3.37
N ILE A 151 -3.38 10.97 -4.42
CA ILE A 151 -2.34 10.39 -5.26
C ILE A 151 -2.57 10.83 -6.71
N ILE A 152 -1.51 11.32 -7.35
CA ILE A 152 -1.54 11.79 -8.74
C ILE A 152 -0.55 11.00 -9.58
N TYR A 153 -1.05 10.34 -10.61
CA TYR A 153 -0.22 9.71 -11.63
C TYR A 153 0.42 10.77 -12.56
N PRO A 154 1.67 10.58 -12.99
CA PRO A 154 2.39 11.57 -13.80
C PRO A 154 1.89 11.65 -15.25
N ASP A 155 1.19 10.62 -15.73
CA ASP A 155 0.74 10.44 -17.12
C ASP A 155 -0.78 10.57 -17.29
N GLY A 156 -1.46 11.18 -16.32
CA GLY A 156 -2.92 11.29 -16.28
C GLY A 156 -3.57 10.14 -15.51
N PRO A 157 -4.90 10.08 -15.42
CA PRO A 157 -5.57 9.08 -14.59
C PRO A 157 -5.24 7.65 -15.01
N GLN A 158 -5.06 6.79 -14.00
CA GLN A 158 -4.78 5.37 -14.17
C GLN A 158 -5.70 4.57 -13.27
N ASP A 159 -6.16 3.47 -13.84
CA ASP A 159 -6.82 2.37 -13.15
C ASP A 159 -5.75 1.51 -12.48
N SER A 160 -5.71 1.44 -11.15
CA SER A 160 -4.70 0.66 -10.44
C SER A 160 -5.29 -0.30 -9.44
N GLU A 161 -4.86 -1.54 -9.56
CA GLU A 161 -5.44 -2.70 -8.86
C GLU A 161 -4.43 -3.39 -7.94
N ALA A 162 -3.30 -2.74 -7.70
CA ALA A 162 -2.43 -3.14 -6.60
C ALA A 162 -1.75 -1.93 -5.98
N VAL A 163 -1.68 -1.94 -4.65
CA VAL A 163 -0.84 -1.04 -3.86
C VAL A 163 0.13 -1.89 -3.05
N LEU A 164 1.40 -1.82 -3.42
CA LEU A 164 2.47 -2.62 -2.84
C LEU A 164 3.20 -1.81 -1.78
N VAL A 165 3.33 -2.38 -0.59
CA VAL A 165 4.14 -1.81 0.48
C VAL A 165 5.44 -2.60 0.55
N ASN A 166 6.59 -1.93 0.40
CA ASN A 166 7.87 -2.57 0.71
C ASN A 166 7.97 -2.74 2.24
N PRO A 167 8.03 -3.98 2.74
CA PRO A 167 7.81 -4.24 4.15
C PRO A 167 9.06 -3.95 5.01
N THR A 168 10.19 -3.60 4.39
CA THR A 168 11.44 -3.25 5.08
C THR A 168 11.58 -1.76 5.35
N ASN A 169 11.10 -0.93 4.42
CA ASN A 169 11.29 0.53 4.45
C ASN A 169 9.98 1.34 4.37
N GLY A 170 8.85 0.73 4.03
CA GLY A 170 7.56 1.40 3.91
C GLY A 170 7.32 2.14 2.59
N ASN A 171 8.23 2.02 1.60
CA ASN A 171 8.02 2.61 0.28
C ASN A 171 6.78 2.02 -0.39
N LEU A 172 5.99 2.87 -1.02
CA LEU A 172 4.74 2.50 -1.68
C LEU A 172 4.90 2.48 -3.19
N TYR A 173 4.25 1.50 -3.81
CA TYR A 173 4.17 1.36 -5.26
C TYR A 173 2.71 1.11 -5.67
N PHE A 174 2.30 1.70 -6.77
CA PHE A 174 0.98 1.51 -7.37
C PHE A 174 1.17 0.79 -8.70
N VAL A 175 0.34 -0.21 -8.99
CA VAL A 175 0.44 -0.97 -10.24
C VAL A 175 -0.85 -0.80 -11.03
N SER A 176 -0.73 -0.17 -12.19
CA SER A 176 -1.89 0.05 -13.06
C SER A 176 -2.31 -1.21 -13.80
N LYS A 177 -3.57 -1.28 -14.22
CA LYS A 177 -4.10 -2.31 -15.10
C LYS A 177 -4.53 -1.71 -16.42
N THR A 178 -4.19 -2.39 -17.50
CA THR A 178 -4.82 -2.19 -18.81
C THR A 178 -4.96 -3.55 -19.50
N PRO A 179 -5.79 -3.68 -20.55
CA PRO A 179 -5.95 -4.95 -21.27
C PRO A 179 -4.65 -5.55 -21.84
N THR A 180 -3.62 -4.73 -22.09
CA THR A 180 -2.33 -5.17 -22.65
C THR A 180 -1.19 -5.16 -21.63
N GLY A 181 -1.44 -4.73 -20.40
CA GLY A 181 -0.44 -4.65 -19.34
C GLY A 181 -0.51 -3.36 -18.52
N GLY A 182 0.22 -3.32 -17.42
CA GLY A 182 0.28 -2.19 -16.49
C GLY A 182 1.60 -1.44 -16.52
N ALA A 183 1.78 -0.63 -15.49
CA ALA A 183 3.07 -0.08 -15.09
C ALA A 183 3.17 0.03 -13.57
N VAL A 184 4.38 -0.08 -13.04
CA VAL A 184 4.68 0.21 -11.65
C VAL A 184 4.98 1.70 -11.52
N TYR A 185 4.34 2.34 -10.55
CA TYR A 185 4.54 3.73 -10.17
C TYR A 185 5.06 3.78 -8.73
N GLY A 186 6.14 4.52 -8.48
CA GLY A 186 6.68 4.73 -7.15
C GLY A 186 6.10 5.99 -6.51
N ALA A 187 5.69 5.90 -5.25
CA ALA A 187 5.29 7.06 -4.48
C ALA A 187 6.51 7.77 -3.87
N PRO A 188 6.39 9.06 -3.48
CA PRO A 188 7.40 9.72 -2.67
C PRO A 188 7.68 8.93 -1.39
N ALA A 189 8.94 8.94 -0.94
CA ALA A 189 9.35 8.23 0.28
C ALA A 189 8.56 8.66 1.53
N SER A 190 8.04 9.89 1.53
CA SER A 190 7.12 10.39 2.54
C SER A 190 5.89 10.98 1.86
N LEU A 191 4.72 10.45 2.18
CA LEU A 191 3.46 11.04 1.76
C LEU A 191 3.06 12.19 2.71
N VAL A 192 2.32 13.16 2.18
CA VAL A 192 1.75 14.28 2.94
C VAL A 192 0.21 14.17 2.92
N PRO A 193 -0.45 14.07 4.09
CA PRO A 193 -1.91 14.00 4.14
C PRO A 193 -2.56 15.27 3.57
N GLY A 194 -3.68 15.11 2.86
CA GLY A 194 -4.49 16.21 2.32
C GLY A 194 -3.85 16.99 1.17
N VAL A 195 -2.66 16.58 0.70
CA VAL A 195 -1.96 17.21 -0.43
C VAL A 195 -1.76 16.18 -1.54
N ALA A 196 -1.74 16.65 -2.79
CA ALA A 196 -1.43 15.81 -3.94
C ALA A 196 -0.01 15.24 -3.87
N ASN A 197 0.10 13.92 -3.70
CA ASN A 197 1.35 13.17 -3.75
C ASN A 197 1.53 12.63 -5.17
N ARG A 198 2.54 13.13 -5.89
CA ARG A 198 2.79 12.75 -7.29
C ARG A 198 3.66 11.50 -7.36
N LEU A 199 3.21 10.51 -8.11
CA LEU A 199 3.97 9.29 -8.37
C LEU A 199 4.98 9.50 -9.50
N GLU A 200 5.98 8.62 -9.54
CA GLU A 200 6.92 8.46 -10.65
C GLU A 200 6.63 7.14 -11.38
N ARG A 201 6.57 7.16 -12.71
CA ARG A 201 6.43 5.92 -13.50
C ARG A 201 7.78 5.23 -13.59
N LEU A 202 7.89 4.01 -13.06
CA LEU A 202 9.17 3.30 -12.94
C LEU A 202 9.41 2.31 -14.08
N VAL A 203 8.49 1.36 -14.28
CA VAL A 203 8.67 0.28 -15.27
C VAL A 203 7.32 -0.16 -15.84
N ALA A 204 7.32 -0.58 -17.10
CA ALA A 204 6.14 -1.20 -17.71
C ALA A 204 6.04 -2.68 -17.30
N VAL A 205 4.81 -3.16 -17.09
CA VAL A 205 4.50 -4.55 -16.78
C VAL A 205 3.63 -5.11 -17.91
N PRO A 206 4.15 -5.93 -18.84
CA PRO A 206 3.41 -6.39 -20.02
C PRO A 206 2.44 -7.55 -19.71
N HIS A 207 1.74 -7.47 -18.57
CA HIS A 207 0.82 -8.48 -18.06
C HIS A 207 -0.36 -7.81 -17.38
N VAL A 208 -1.55 -8.39 -17.48
CA VAL A 208 -2.71 -7.95 -16.70
C VAL A 208 -2.44 -8.21 -15.21
N ILE A 209 -2.75 -7.23 -14.39
CA ILE A 209 -2.60 -7.25 -12.93
C ILE A 209 -3.99 -7.14 -12.31
N SER A 210 -4.22 -7.91 -11.27
CA SER A 210 -5.40 -7.85 -10.41
C SER A 210 -5.07 -7.72 -8.92
N ASP A 211 -3.83 -8.04 -8.51
CA ASP A 211 -3.33 -7.72 -7.17
C ASP A 211 -1.80 -7.85 -7.16
N GLY A 212 -1.15 -7.44 -6.08
CA GLY A 212 0.26 -7.67 -5.87
C GLY A 212 0.73 -7.43 -4.44
N LEU A 213 1.94 -7.91 -4.16
CA LEU A 213 2.65 -7.62 -2.91
C LEU A 213 4.17 -7.59 -3.10
N ILE A 214 4.88 -7.07 -2.11
CA ILE A 214 6.35 -7.18 -2.00
C ILE A 214 6.67 -8.05 -0.77
N GLY A 215 7.48 -9.08 -0.98
CA GLY A 215 7.99 -9.93 0.10
C GLY A 215 9.08 -9.25 0.92
N TYR A 216 9.38 -9.78 2.11
CA TYR A 216 10.51 -9.32 2.95
C TYR A 216 11.89 -9.55 2.32
N ASP A 217 11.95 -10.42 1.33
CA ASP A 217 13.10 -10.68 0.47
C ASP A 217 13.26 -9.64 -0.66
N GLY A 218 12.36 -8.67 -0.76
CA GLY A 218 12.36 -7.62 -1.78
C GLY A 218 11.76 -8.01 -3.13
N ARG A 219 11.36 -9.27 -3.30
CA ARG A 219 10.71 -9.71 -4.55
C ARG A 219 9.29 -9.18 -4.64
N MET A 220 8.91 -8.78 -5.85
CA MET A 220 7.56 -8.33 -6.16
C MET A 220 6.74 -9.48 -6.75
N TYR A 221 5.56 -9.72 -6.22
CA TYR A 221 4.61 -10.72 -6.69
C TYR A 221 3.43 -9.99 -7.31
N LEU A 222 3.16 -10.21 -8.59
CA LEU A 222 2.00 -9.66 -9.27
C LEU A 222 1.07 -10.80 -9.69
N ARG A 223 -0.18 -10.71 -9.25
CA ARG A 223 -1.27 -11.61 -9.61
C ARG A 223 -1.95 -11.08 -10.87
N GLY A 224 -2.24 -11.97 -11.78
CA GLY A 224 -3.34 -11.82 -12.73
C GLY A 224 -4.34 -12.95 -12.55
N LEU A 225 -5.34 -13.04 -13.44
CA LEU A 225 -6.48 -13.95 -13.28
C LEU A 225 -6.12 -15.43 -13.02
N ASN A 226 -5.05 -15.94 -13.64
CA ASN A 226 -4.68 -17.37 -13.55
C ASN A 226 -3.18 -17.63 -13.32
N LYS A 227 -2.38 -16.59 -13.12
CA LYS A 227 -0.92 -16.67 -12.92
C LYS A 227 -0.49 -15.67 -11.87
N ILE A 228 0.55 -16.03 -11.13
CA ILE A 228 1.29 -15.11 -10.28
C ILE A 228 2.72 -15.05 -10.83
N ARG A 229 3.22 -13.84 -11.07
CA ARG A 229 4.58 -13.61 -11.55
C ARG A 229 5.40 -13.01 -10.43
N VAL A 230 6.55 -13.62 -10.17
CA VAL A 230 7.52 -13.15 -9.19
C VAL A 230 8.63 -12.46 -9.94
N PHE A 231 8.88 -11.21 -9.60
CA PHE A 231 9.94 -10.37 -10.14
C PHE A 231 11.09 -10.30 -9.13
N SER A 232 12.33 -10.12 -9.60
CA SER A 232 13.49 -9.98 -8.71
C SER A 232 13.35 -8.83 -7.72
N ASP A 233 12.68 -7.76 -8.14
CA ASP A 233 12.36 -6.56 -7.38
C ASP A 233 11.32 -5.73 -8.18
N VAL A 234 11.02 -4.51 -7.76
CA VAL A 234 10.00 -3.62 -8.34
C VAL A 234 10.30 -3.14 -9.77
N THR A 235 11.56 -3.10 -10.19
CA THR A 235 11.97 -2.74 -11.57
C THR A 235 12.66 -3.90 -12.31
N GLY A 236 12.73 -5.04 -11.64
CA GLY A 236 13.42 -6.23 -12.10
C GLY A 236 12.67 -7.06 -13.14
N HIS A 237 13.22 -8.24 -13.41
CA HIS A 237 12.67 -9.18 -14.38
C HIS A 237 11.93 -10.33 -13.67
N VAL A 238 11.06 -11.03 -14.40
CA VAL A 238 10.36 -12.22 -13.89
C VAL A 238 11.38 -13.33 -13.62
N VAL A 239 11.46 -13.74 -12.35
CA VAL A 239 12.30 -14.85 -11.88
C VAL A 239 11.51 -16.14 -11.67
N GLN A 240 10.18 -16.06 -11.54
CA GLN A 240 9.32 -17.23 -11.40
C GLN A 240 7.90 -16.93 -11.91
N THR A 241 7.25 -17.91 -12.54
CA THR A 241 5.81 -17.89 -12.79
C THR A 241 5.15 -19.04 -12.02
N ILE A 242 4.04 -18.76 -11.37
CA ILE A 242 3.27 -19.73 -10.57
C ILE A 242 1.87 -19.81 -11.18
N ASP A 243 1.38 -21.03 -11.36
CA ASP A 243 -0.02 -21.24 -11.73
C ASP A 243 -0.93 -20.91 -10.55
N ALA A 244 -1.88 -19.99 -10.73
CA ALA A 244 -2.92 -19.74 -9.73
C ALA A 244 -3.96 -20.88 -9.75
N PRO A 245 -4.72 -21.11 -8.67
CA PRO A 245 -5.79 -22.10 -8.70
C PRO A 245 -6.89 -21.63 -9.66
N LYS A 246 -7.69 -22.57 -10.17
CA LYS A 246 -8.84 -22.22 -10.99
C LYS A 246 -9.86 -21.48 -10.12
N GLN A 247 -10.09 -20.22 -10.46
CA GLN A 247 -11.06 -19.35 -9.81
C GLN A 247 -11.87 -18.64 -10.89
N PRO A 248 -13.14 -18.30 -10.65
CA PRO A 248 -13.94 -17.52 -11.60
C PRO A 248 -13.27 -16.21 -11.97
N GLN A 249 -12.74 -15.48 -10.97
CA GLN A 249 -12.14 -14.17 -11.14
C GLN A 249 -11.08 -13.94 -10.06
N GLY A 250 -9.80 -14.08 -10.41
CA GLY A 250 -8.71 -14.08 -9.45
C GLY A 250 -8.21 -12.67 -9.11
N GLU A 251 -8.54 -12.17 -7.92
CA GLU A 251 -8.46 -10.72 -7.60
C GLU A 251 -7.70 -10.39 -6.31
N SER A 252 -7.30 -11.40 -5.53
CA SER A 252 -6.63 -11.09 -4.26
C SER A 252 -5.49 -12.03 -3.92
N MET A 253 -4.50 -11.50 -3.22
CA MET A 253 -3.26 -12.18 -2.84
C MET A 253 -2.66 -11.60 -1.56
N ALA A 254 -2.19 -12.49 -0.67
CA ALA A 254 -1.41 -12.08 0.50
C ALA A 254 -0.33 -13.11 0.83
N LEU A 255 0.74 -12.67 1.49
CA LEU A 255 1.60 -13.59 2.24
C LEU A 255 1.04 -13.73 3.67
N SER A 256 1.11 -14.93 4.23
CA SER A 256 0.90 -15.13 5.66
C SER A 256 1.88 -14.29 6.48
N ALA A 257 1.51 -13.95 7.71
CA ALA A 257 2.34 -13.09 8.56
C ALA A 257 3.74 -13.66 8.87
N ASP A 258 3.95 -14.97 8.73
CA ASP A 258 5.25 -15.61 8.85
C ASP A 258 6.07 -15.65 7.54
N GLY A 259 5.48 -15.19 6.43
CA GLY A 259 6.09 -15.14 5.09
C GLY A 259 6.25 -16.50 4.42
N THR A 260 5.57 -17.54 4.91
CA THR A 260 5.78 -18.92 4.44
C THR A 260 4.67 -19.44 3.53
N THR A 261 3.50 -18.80 3.51
CA THR A 261 2.33 -19.24 2.75
C THR A 261 1.82 -18.10 1.87
N LEU A 262 1.54 -18.42 0.61
CA LEU A 262 0.85 -17.51 -0.30
C LEU A 262 -0.65 -17.84 -0.27
N LEU A 263 -1.46 -16.81 -0.01
CA LEU A 263 -2.92 -16.86 -0.01
C LEU A 263 -3.42 -16.18 -1.28
N VAL A 264 -4.46 -16.74 -1.91
CA VAL A 264 -5.11 -16.13 -3.07
C VAL A 264 -6.62 -16.29 -3.01
N GLY A 265 -7.36 -15.23 -3.34
CA GLY A 265 -8.81 -15.22 -3.35
C GLY A 265 -9.40 -14.91 -4.71
N SER A 266 -10.73 -14.85 -4.73
CA SER A 266 -11.56 -14.62 -5.90
C SER A 266 -12.72 -13.73 -5.50
N GLU A 267 -13.22 -12.96 -6.45
CA GLU A 267 -14.56 -12.39 -6.34
C GLU A 267 -15.64 -13.47 -6.33
N GLY A 268 -16.84 -13.07 -5.96
CA GLY A 268 -18.04 -13.88 -5.85
C GLY A 268 -18.45 -14.14 -4.40
N GLU A 269 -19.77 -14.26 -4.20
CA GLU A 269 -20.31 -14.74 -2.93
C GLU A 269 -19.75 -16.12 -2.57
N LYS A 270 -19.44 -16.33 -1.29
CA LYS A 270 -18.90 -17.59 -0.77
C LYS A 270 -17.64 -18.03 -1.51
N SER A 271 -16.80 -17.08 -1.92
CA SER A 271 -15.54 -17.36 -2.59
C SER A 271 -14.55 -18.03 -1.64
N ALA A 272 -13.78 -18.97 -2.19
CA ALA A 272 -12.73 -19.66 -1.48
C ALA A 272 -11.41 -18.88 -1.58
N VAL A 273 -10.72 -18.77 -0.44
CA VAL A 273 -9.30 -18.42 -0.39
C VAL A 273 -8.50 -19.71 -0.41
N PHE A 274 -7.50 -19.76 -1.27
CA PHE A 274 -6.57 -20.88 -1.39
C PHE A 274 -5.22 -20.51 -0.78
N ALA A 275 -4.62 -21.46 -0.08
CA ALA A 275 -3.27 -21.37 0.46
C ALA A 275 -2.31 -22.28 -0.32
N TRP A 276 -1.08 -21.82 -0.49
CA TRP A 276 0.03 -22.62 -0.93
C TRP A 276 1.26 -22.35 -0.07
N GLN A 277 1.75 -23.38 0.61
CA GLN A 277 3.02 -23.33 1.33
C GLN A 277 4.14 -23.10 0.32
N LEU A 278 4.87 -22.00 0.48
CA LEU A 278 5.97 -21.65 -0.40
C LEU A 278 7.12 -22.65 -0.25
N PRO A 279 7.76 -23.06 -1.36
CA PRO A 279 9.03 -23.78 -1.30
C PRO A 279 10.11 -22.86 -0.70
N LYS A 280 11.17 -23.46 -0.14
CA LYS A 280 12.19 -22.76 0.67
C LYS A 280 12.82 -21.55 -0.04
N ASP A 281 12.96 -21.61 -1.35
CA ASP A 281 13.51 -20.56 -2.20
C ASP A 281 12.54 -19.38 -2.44
N LEU A 282 11.24 -19.56 -2.18
CA LEU A 282 10.22 -18.51 -2.29
C LEU A 282 9.79 -17.91 -0.94
N VAL A 283 10.21 -18.48 0.19
CA VAL A 283 9.91 -17.92 1.52
C VAL A 283 10.54 -16.52 1.64
N THR A 284 9.74 -15.55 2.05
CA THR A 284 10.15 -14.13 2.04
C THR A 284 10.62 -13.63 3.41
N GLY A 285 10.19 -14.30 4.50
CA GLY A 285 10.44 -13.90 5.88
C GLY A 285 9.22 -13.23 6.55
N PRO A 286 9.16 -13.21 7.90
CA PRO A 286 7.97 -12.80 8.63
C PRO A 286 7.76 -11.29 8.61
N ILE A 287 6.49 -10.88 8.70
CA ILE A 287 6.09 -9.51 9.04
C ILE A 287 6.75 -9.09 10.34
N ARG A 288 7.27 -7.85 10.34
CA ARG A 288 7.83 -7.23 11.55
C ARG A 288 6.77 -7.31 12.64
N LYS A 289 7.15 -7.86 13.80
CA LYS A 289 6.26 -7.96 14.94
C LYS A 289 5.87 -6.54 15.40
N PRO A 290 4.57 -6.26 15.56
CA PRO A 290 4.12 -5.02 16.19
C PRO A 290 4.74 -4.87 17.58
N GLY A 291 4.95 -3.61 17.98
CA GLY A 291 5.51 -3.28 19.29
C GLY A 291 4.58 -3.69 20.43
N PRO A 292 5.10 -3.82 21.67
CA PRO A 292 4.26 -4.11 22.82
C PRO A 292 3.14 -3.06 22.94
N GLN A 293 1.93 -3.54 23.17
CA GLN A 293 0.81 -2.66 23.47
C GLN A 293 1.11 -1.93 24.79
N PRO A 294 1.05 -0.58 24.85
CA PRO A 294 1.08 0.12 26.12
C PRO A 294 -0.07 -0.41 26.99
N ASP A 295 0.25 -0.87 28.21
CA ASP A 295 -0.75 -1.32 29.17
C ASP A 295 -1.72 -0.14 29.43
N PRO A 296 -3.04 -0.30 29.18
CA PRO A 296 -4.03 0.72 29.50
C PRO A 296 -3.93 1.20 30.96
N ASN A 297 -3.50 0.33 31.89
CA ASN A 297 -3.33 0.65 33.30
C ASN A 297 -2.04 1.44 33.59
N ALA A 298 -1.00 1.33 32.77
CA ALA A 298 0.22 2.13 32.90
C ALA A 298 -0.01 3.61 32.54
N ILE A 299 -0.96 3.88 31.63
CA ILE A 299 -1.38 5.25 31.29
C ILE A 299 -2.20 5.87 32.44
N GLN A 300 -3.02 5.10 33.15
CA GLN A 300 -3.73 5.59 34.33
C GLN A 300 -2.79 5.85 35.53
N GLN A 301 -1.75 5.03 35.74
CA GLN A 301 -0.80 5.27 36.83
C GLN A 301 0.09 6.49 36.59
N THR A 302 0.50 6.75 35.34
CA THR A 302 1.27 7.95 34.99
C THR A 302 0.43 9.23 35.00
N ALA A 303 -0.86 9.14 34.66
CA ALA A 303 -1.80 10.26 34.82
C ALA A 303 -2.12 10.57 36.29
N ARG A 304 -2.15 9.56 37.16
CA ARG A 304 -2.38 9.73 38.61
C ARG A 304 -1.16 10.23 39.39
N ALA A 305 0.04 10.05 38.83
CA ALA A 305 1.31 10.50 39.43
C ALA A 305 1.65 11.99 39.17
N LYS A 306 0.84 12.71 38.40
CA LYS A 306 0.96 14.17 38.20
C LYS A 306 -0.18 14.92 38.89
N GLU A 307 -0.29 14.79 40.21
CA GLU A 307 -0.88 15.89 41.00
C GLU A 307 0.14 17.04 41.09
N PRO A 308 -0.24 18.29 40.85
CA PRO A 308 0.64 19.42 41.09
C PRO A 308 0.86 19.55 42.60
N THR A 309 2.12 19.44 43.03
CA THR A 309 2.56 19.77 44.38
C THR A 309 2.06 21.17 44.72
N LYS A 310 1.14 21.28 45.70
CA LYS A 310 0.63 22.57 46.17
C LYS A 310 1.81 23.41 46.69
N LEU A 311 2.03 24.59 46.11
CA LEU A 311 2.95 25.57 46.68
C LEU A 311 2.45 25.95 48.09
N PRO A 312 3.34 26.06 49.10
CA PRO A 312 2.94 26.52 50.42
C PRO A 312 2.55 28.01 50.36
N GLN A 313 1.33 28.31 50.80
CA GLN A 313 0.86 29.67 51.05
C GLN A 313 1.68 30.28 52.19
N LEU A 314 2.58 31.21 51.86
CA LEU A 314 3.24 32.04 52.87
C LEU A 314 2.31 33.21 53.23
N MET A 315 1.86 33.21 54.48
CA MET A 315 1.06 34.26 55.09
C MET A 315 1.84 35.58 55.19
N LEU A 316 1.09 36.65 54.94
CA LEU A 316 1.42 38.06 54.97
C LEU A 316 1.76 38.55 56.39
N GLY A 317 2.77 39.43 56.53
CA GLY A 317 2.97 40.23 57.73
C GLY A 317 4.10 41.26 57.60
N GLY A 318 3.76 42.56 57.51
CA GLY A 318 4.70 43.67 57.74
C GLY A 318 4.48 44.92 56.88
N LEU A 319 3.86 45.94 57.47
CA LEU A 319 3.50 47.27 56.94
C LEU A 319 4.68 48.23 56.69
N THR A 320 4.33 49.35 56.02
CA THR A 320 5.01 50.68 55.89
C THR A 320 5.89 50.87 54.63
N GLY A 321 5.70 51.88 53.77
CA GLY A 321 4.74 52.99 53.75
C GLY A 321 4.91 53.90 52.51
N ILE A 322 4.01 54.88 52.40
CA ILE A 322 4.13 56.18 51.68
C ILE A 322 4.13 56.06 50.14
N ALA A 323 3.00 56.22 49.45
CA ALA A 323 2.33 57.47 49.07
C ALA A 323 3.06 58.34 48.01
N ALA A 324 2.28 58.63 46.96
CA ALA A 324 2.30 59.84 46.12
C ALA A 324 3.21 59.91 44.86
N LEU A 325 2.56 60.48 43.83
CA LEU A 325 3.04 61.18 42.63
C LEU A 325 2.91 60.37 41.32
N ILE A 326 1.74 60.45 40.66
CA ILE A 326 1.34 61.52 39.71
C ILE A 326 2.26 61.54 38.49
N GLY A 327 1.65 61.28 37.34
CA GLY A 327 2.32 61.20 36.06
C GLY A 327 2.96 62.52 35.62
N LEU A 328 4.09 62.39 34.93
CA LEU A 328 4.53 63.31 33.89
C LEU A 328 5.69 62.63 33.16
N GLY A 329 5.51 62.33 31.87
CA GLY A 329 6.56 61.71 31.08
C GLY A 329 6.22 61.52 29.61
N ALA A 330 5.19 62.22 29.11
CA ALA A 330 5.04 62.47 27.69
C ALA A 330 5.38 63.94 27.46
N LEU A 331 6.20 64.16 26.41
CA LEU A 331 6.49 65.43 25.75
C LEU A 331 7.72 66.22 26.25
N VAL A 332 8.47 66.67 25.25
CA VAL A 332 9.60 67.61 25.26
C VAL A 332 11.00 67.00 25.41
N ARG A 333 11.59 66.57 24.29
CA ARG A 333 12.62 67.39 23.63
C ARG A 333 12.96 66.90 22.22
N ARG A 334 12.34 67.56 21.24
CA ARG A 334 12.96 67.85 19.95
C ARG A 334 14.02 68.95 20.21
N LEU A 335 15.08 68.98 19.39
CA LEU A 335 16.21 69.93 19.35
C LEU A 335 17.44 69.54 20.18
N ARG A 336 18.35 68.77 19.56
CA ARG A 336 19.71 69.25 19.19
C ARG A 336 20.50 68.17 18.44
N ARG A 337 20.85 68.52 17.20
CA ARG A 337 21.80 67.91 16.24
C ARG A 337 21.30 66.68 15.49
#